data_AF-A0A3G6S035-F1
#
_entry.id   AF-A0A3G6S035-F1
#
_cell.length_a   1.000
_cell.length_b   1.000
_cell.length_c   1.000
_cell.angle_alpha   90.00
_cell.angle_beta   90.00
_cell.angle_gamma   90.00
#
_symmetry.space_group_name_H-M   'P 1'
#
loop_
_entity.id
_entity.type
_entity.pdbx_description
1 polymer ?
#
loop_
_entity_poly.entity_id
_entity_poly.type
_entity_poly.pdbx_seq_one_letter_code
_entity_poly.pdbx_strand_id
1 'polypeptide(L)' 'MNKVTKKNPTKYNQYAIDGLVLKYGLSSYYIRQSVSGNVDGITPDLIKSDYKKLEADINKVVQDTITKFLNIQNKQS' A
#
# COMPACT_ATOMS: atom_id res chain seq x y z
N MET A 1 -9.21 -13.19 -31.35
CA MET A 1 -9.12 -13.50 -29.90
C MET A 1 -9.01 -12.18 -29.15
N ASN A 2 -10.14 -11.60 -28.73
CA ASN A 2 -10.16 -10.29 -28.07
C ASN A 2 -9.88 -10.51 -26.57
N LYS A 3 -8.60 -10.56 -26.19
CA LYS A 3 -8.21 -10.69 -24.77
C LYS A 3 -8.41 -9.33 -24.11
N VAL A 4 -9.59 -9.12 -23.53
CA VAL A 4 -9.78 -8.05 -22.55
C VAL A 4 -8.89 -8.38 -21.36
N THR A 5 -7.71 -7.78 -21.29
CA THR A 5 -6.83 -7.87 -20.14
C THR A 5 -7.46 -7.06 -19.01
N LYS A 6 -8.30 -7.71 -18.21
CA LYS A 6 -8.73 -7.16 -16.92
C LYS A 6 -7.44 -6.86 -16.15
N LYS A 7 -7.10 -5.58 -15.97
CA LYS A 7 -6.06 -5.17 -15.02
C LYS A 7 -6.50 -5.72 -13.68
N ASN A 8 -5.85 -6.79 -13.22
CA ASN A 8 -6.13 -7.34 -11.90
C ASN A 8 -5.99 -6.19 -10.90
N PRO A 9 -6.94 -6.04 -9.96
CA PRO A 9 -6.80 -5.04 -8.92
C PRO A 9 -5.42 -5.23 -8.26
N THR A 10 -4.67 -4.15 -8.20
CA THR A 10 -3.34 -4.13 -7.58
C THR A 10 -3.46 -4.72 -6.18
N LYS A 11 -2.81 -5.87 -5.93
CA LYS A 11 -2.81 -6.55 -4.62
C LYS A 11 -2.24 -5.72 -3.48
N TYR A 12 -1.60 -4.60 -3.81
CA TYR A 12 -0.84 -3.78 -2.88
C TYR A 12 -1.41 -2.36 -2.83
N ASN A 13 -1.31 -1.74 -1.66
CA ASN A 13 -1.66 -0.34 -1.45
C ASN A 13 -0.72 0.55 -2.28
N GLN A 14 -1.26 1.26 -3.27
CA GLN A 14 -0.47 2.05 -4.21
C GLN A 14 0.26 3.21 -3.51
N TYR A 15 -0.35 3.84 -2.50
CA TYR A 15 0.30 4.89 -1.71
C TYR A 15 1.49 4.36 -0.92
N ALA A 16 1.39 3.14 -0.40
CA ALA A 16 2.51 2.49 0.26
C ALA A 16 3.66 2.22 -0.74
N ILE A 17 3.35 1.75 -1.95
CA ILE A 17 4.35 1.55 -3.00
C ILE A 17 5.03 2.86 -3.39
N ASP A 18 4.26 3.94 -3.60
CA ASP A 18 4.80 5.23 -4.01
C ASP A 18 5.67 5.86 -2.91
N GLY A 19 5.27 5.73 -1.64
CA GLY A 19 6.09 6.14 -0.50
C GLY A 19 7.43 5.39 -0.42
N LEU A 20 7.44 4.10 -0.73
CA LEU A 20 8.67 3.31 -0.76
C LEU A 20 9.55 3.66 -1.96
N VAL A 21 8.96 3.95 -3.12
CA VAL A 21 9.71 4.46 -4.28
C VAL A 21 10.45 5.75 -3.93
N LEU A 22 9.77 6.68 -3.24
CA LEU A 22 10.39 7.92 -2.78
C LEU A 22 11.49 7.69 -1.73
N LYS A 23 11.26 6.78 -0.78
CA LYS A 23 12.21 6.49 0.30
C LYS A 23 13.50 5.84 -0.21
N TYR A 24 13.38 4.86 -1.12
CA TYR A 24 14.51 4.05 -1.56
C TYR A 24 15.10 4.52 -2.90
N GLY A 25 14.41 5.36 -3.66
CA GLY A 25 14.85 5.79 -4.99
C GLY A 25 14.85 4.67 -6.03
N LEU A 26 14.06 3.61 -5.79
CA LEU A 26 14.01 2.40 -6.64
C LEU A 26 12.74 2.37 -7.48
N SER A 27 12.78 1.65 -8.60
CA SER A 27 11.61 1.52 -9.48
C SER A 27 10.44 0.85 -8.76
N SER A 28 9.22 1.28 -9.07
CA SER A 28 8.00 0.66 -8.51
C SER A 28 7.92 -0.84 -8.83
N TYR A 29 8.54 -1.30 -9.92
CA TYR A 29 8.65 -2.71 -10.24
C TYR A 29 9.49 -3.45 -9.20
N TYR A 30 10.69 -2.96 -8.88
CA TYR A 30 11.57 -3.59 -7.90
C TYR A 30 10.99 -3.56 -6.49
N ILE A 31 10.35 -2.45 -6.10
CA ILE A 31 9.60 -2.37 -4.83
C ILE A 31 8.53 -3.46 -4.77
N ARG A 32 7.76 -3.65 -5.84
CA ARG A 32 6.73 -4.71 -5.88
C ARG A 32 7.32 -6.12 -5.80
N GLN A 33 8.44 -6.39 -6.48
CA GLN A 33 9.12 -7.69 -6.38
C GLN A 33 9.63 -7.95 -4.94
N SER A 34 10.13 -6.90 -4.27
CA SER A 34 10.59 -6.97 -2.89
C SER A 34 9.44 -7.25 -1.92
N VAL A 35 8.31 -6.56 -2.10
CA VAL A 35 7.10 -6.77 -1.28
C VAL A 35 6.50 -8.16 -1.51
N SER A 36 6.50 -8.66 -2.75
CA SER A 36 5.98 -9.99 -3.07
C SER A 36 6.87 -11.13 -2.57
N GLY A 37 8.14 -10.86 -2.24
CA GLY A 37 9.12 -11.87 -1.86
C GLY A 37 9.65 -12.67 -3.05
N ASN A 38 9.63 -12.09 -4.25
CA ASN A 38 10.22 -12.71 -5.45
C ASN A 38 11.73 -12.46 -5.54
N VAL A 39 12.26 -11.55 -4.72
CA VAL A 39 13.68 -11.22 -4.62
C VAL A 39 14.09 -11.27 -3.16
N ASP A 40 15.27 -11.84 -2.92
CA ASP A 40 15.82 -12.04 -1.58
C ASP A 40 17.02 -11.12 -1.34
N GLY A 41 17.20 -10.72 -0.08
CA GLY A 41 18.34 -9.92 0.37
C GLY A 41 17.93 -8.86 1.39
N ILE A 42 18.96 -8.25 2.00
CA ILE A 42 18.78 -7.27 3.09
C ILE A 42 17.89 -6.10 2.64
N THR A 43 18.11 -5.56 1.44
CA THR A 43 17.32 -4.43 0.93
C THR A 43 15.85 -4.82 0.67
N PRO A 44 15.54 -5.91 -0.07
CA PRO A 44 14.17 -6.42 -0.18
C PRO A 44 13.47 -6.68 1.16
N ASP A 45 14.17 -7.26 2.14
CA ASP A 45 13.62 -7.55 3.46
C ASP A 45 13.24 -6.27 4.22
N LEU A 46 14.09 -5.24 4.14
CA LEU A 46 13.79 -3.92 4.70
C LEU A 46 12.58 -3.29 3.99
N ILE A 47 12.54 -3.32 2.66
CA ILE A 47 11.40 -2.80 1.87
C ILE A 47 10.10 -3.49 2.27
N LYS A 48 10.13 -4.83 2.44
CA LYS A 48 8.95 -5.61 2.83
C LYS A 48 8.50 -5.30 4.25
N SER A 49 9.43 -5.11 5.18
CA SER A 49 9.13 -4.70 6.56
C SER A 49 8.49 -3.31 6.59
N ASP A 50 9.07 -2.37 5.86
CA ASP A 50 8.58 -0.99 5.82
C ASP A 50 7.25 -0.86 5.08
N TYR A 51 7.01 -1.67 4.03
CA TYR A 51 5.71 -1.78 3.39
C TYR A 51 4.62 -2.14 4.39
N LYS A 52 4.84 -3.18 5.20
CA LYS A 52 3.84 -3.64 6.19
C LYS A 52 3.52 -2.56 7.22
N LYS A 53 4.54 -1.84 7.70
CA LYS A 53 4.34 -0.73 8.64
C LYS A 53 3.53 0.40 8.01
N LEU A 54 3.94 0.84 6.81
CA LEU A 54 3.28 1.93 6.11
C LEU A 54 1.84 1.58 5.72
N GLU A 55 1.58 0.35 5.28
CA GLU A 55 0.23 -0.13 5.00
C GLU A 55 -0.66 -0.13 6.25
N ALA A 56 -0.12 -0.57 7.40
CA ALA A 56 -0.83 -0.54 8.67
C ALA A 56 -1.15 0.91 9.10
N ASP A 57 -0.20 1.82 8.97
CA ASP A 57 -0.39 3.23 9.32
C ASP A 57 -1.43 3.91 8.41
N ILE A 58 -1.37 3.66 7.10
CA ILE A 58 -2.37 4.16 6.14
C ILE A 58 -3.76 3.64 6.51
N ASN A 59 -3.88 2.33 6.76
CA ASN A 59 -5.16 1.73 7.14
C ASN A 59 -5.70 2.34 8.43
N LYS A 60 -4.85 2.57 9.42
CA LYS A 60 -5.24 3.22 10.68
C LYS A 60 -5.77 4.63 10.44
N VAL A 61 -5.06 5.45 9.68
CA VAL A 61 -5.49 6.83 9.35
C VAL A 61 -6.82 6.83 8.59
N VAL A 62 -6.99 5.90 7.64
CA VAL A 62 -8.24 5.75 6.88
C VAL A 62 -9.39 5.38 7.82
N GLN A 63 -9.20 4.38 8.69
CA GLN A 63 -10.22 3.97 9.66
C GLN A 63 -10.57 5.11 10.62
N ASP A 64 -9.58 5.79 11.19
CA ASP A 64 -9.80 6.93 12.08
C ASP A 64 -10.60 8.04 11.40
N THR A 65 -10.32 8.29 10.12
CA THR A 65 -11.03 9.29 9.30
C THR A 65 -12.48 8.87 9.04
N ILE A 66 -12.71 7.60 8.69
CA ILE A 66 -14.06 7.05 8.49
C ILE A 66 -14.86 7.12 9.79
N THR A 67 -14.28 6.71 10.92
CA THR A 67 -14.93 6.77 12.23
C THR A 67 -15.32 8.21 12.59
N LYS A 68 -14.43 9.18 12.38
CA LYS A 68 -14.76 10.61 12.59
C LYS A 68 -15.90 11.05 11.69
N PHE A 69 -15.85 10.71 10.41
CA PHE A 69 -16.88 11.07 9.43
C PHE A 69 -18.26 10.51 9.82
N LEU A 70 -18.33 9.24 10.21
CA LEU A 70 -19.57 8.58 10.63
C LEU A 70 -20.09 9.12 11.97
N ASN A 71 -19.22 9.42 12.93
CA ASN A 71 -19.61 9.94 14.24
C ASN A 71 -20.14 11.38 14.20
N ILE A 72 -19.80 12.16 13.18
CA ILE A 72 -20.35 13.51 12.97
C ILE A 72 -21.84 13.46 12.57
N GLN A 73 -22.30 12.39 11.92
CA GLN A 73 -23.70 12.24 11.49
C GLN A 73 -24.68 11.96 12.64
N ASN A 74 -24.20 11.48 13.80
CA ASN A 74 -25.04 11.12 14.95
C ASN A 74 -25.23 12.25 15.97
N LYS A 75 -24.73 13.47 15.69
CA LYS A 75 -24.77 14.61 16.62
C LYS A 75 -25.71 15.75 16.18
N GLN A 76 -26.59 15.50 15.21
CA GLN A 76 -27.56 16.48 14.68
C GLN A 76 -29.04 16.13 14.91
N SER A 77 -29.36 15.24 15.86
CA SER A 77 -30.75 14.99 16.30
C SER A 77 -30.98 15.44 17.73
#